data_AF-A0A4Q3VU76-F1
#
_entry.id   AF-A0A4Q3VU76-F1
#
_cell.length_a   1.000
_cell.length_b   1.000
_cell.length_c   1.000
_cell.angle_alpha   90.00
_cell.angle_beta   90.00
_cell.angle_gamma   90.00
#
_symmetry.space_group_name_H-M   'P 1'
#
loop_
_entity.id
_entity.type
_entity.pdbx_description
1 polymer ?
#
loop_
_entity_poly.entity_id
_entity_poly.type
_entity_poly.pdbx_seq_one_letter_code
_entity_poly.pdbx_strand_id
1 'polypeptide(L)'
;YEAEHLDVALTRPLDYINDWTNEINPKDTYYLHCAGGYRSMIAASILKARGAGHVINIIGGYEAIKSTALKRTDFACPSKAMRS
;
A
#
# COMPACT_ATOMS: atom_id res chain seq x y z
N TYR A 1 8.06 4.09 1.62
CA TYR A 1 7.90 3.92 0.18
C TYR A 1 9.19 4.27 -0.52
N GLU A 2 9.66 5.53 -0.44
CA GLU A 2 10.92 5.97 -1.08
C GLU A 2 12.17 5.14 -0.77
N ALA A 3 12.31 4.64 0.47
CA ALA A 3 13.47 3.83 0.84
C ALA A 3 13.43 2.41 0.23
N GLU A 4 12.25 1.81 0.18
CA GLU A 4 12.01 0.47 -0.34
C GLU A 4 10.50 0.22 -0.42
N HIS A 5 10.05 -0.49 -1.44
CA HIS A 5 8.68 -0.98 -1.57
C HIS A 5 8.61 -2.19 -2.50
N LEU A 6 7.43 -2.79 -2.60
CA LEU A 6 7.18 -3.89 -3.53
C LEU A 6 7.13 -3.35 -4.97
N ASP A 7 7.86 -3.95 -5.91
CA ASP A 7 7.98 -3.46 -7.31
C ASP A 7 6.64 -3.24 -8.02
N VAL A 8 5.65 -4.06 -7.68
CA VAL A 8 4.31 -4.06 -8.30
C VAL A 8 3.30 -3.20 -7.55
N ALA A 9 3.68 -2.57 -6.43
CA ALA A 9 2.74 -1.81 -5.60
C ALA A 9 2.64 -0.35 -6.04
N LEU A 10 1.41 0.13 -6.16
CA LEU A 10 1.10 1.55 -6.36
C LEU A 10 1.05 2.29 -5.02
N THR A 11 1.58 3.51 -4.99
CA THR A 11 1.51 4.38 -3.80
C THR A 11 0.15 5.05 -3.71
N ARG A 12 -0.63 4.65 -2.70
CA ARG A 12 -1.90 5.30 -2.33
C ARG A 12 -1.92 5.52 -0.82
N PRO A 13 -1.40 6.67 -0.32
CA PRO A 13 -1.34 6.94 1.11
C PRO A 13 -2.74 7.09 1.72
N LEU A 14 -2.90 6.62 2.96
CA LEU A 14 -4.17 6.71 3.69
C LEU A 14 -4.59 8.16 3.94
N ASP A 15 -3.63 9.07 4.14
CA ASP A 15 -3.88 10.48 4.42
C ASP A 15 -4.62 11.19 3.26
N TYR A 16 -4.46 10.67 2.04
CA TYR A 16 -5.10 11.19 0.82
C TYR A 16 -6.27 10.31 0.33
N ILE A 17 -6.83 9.45 1.19
CA ILE A 17 -7.85 8.46 0.77
C ILE A 17 -9.09 9.08 0.14
N ASN A 18 -9.43 10.32 0.45
CA ASN A 18 -10.57 10.99 -0.18
C ASN A 18 -10.28 11.42 -1.61
N ASP A 19 -9.00 11.58 -1.97
CA ASP A 19 -8.60 12.10 -3.27
C ASP A 19 -8.58 10.99 -4.33
N TRP A 20 -8.17 9.77 -3.95
CA TRP A 20 -7.92 8.69 -4.92
C TRP A 20 -8.96 7.58 -4.94
N THR A 21 -9.87 7.46 -3.96
CA THR A 21 -10.82 6.32 -3.96
C THR A 21 -11.83 6.36 -5.10
N ASN A 22 -12.03 7.53 -5.73
CA ASN A 22 -12.93 7.65 -6.88
C ASN A 22 -12.34 7.00 -8.15
N GLU A 23 -11.04 6.70 -8.16
CA GLU A 23 -10.36 6.00 -9.26
C GLU A 23 -10.52 4.46 -9.15
N ILE A 24 -11.15 3.98 -8.08
CA ILE A 24 -11.29 2.55 -7.80
C ILE A 24 -12.42 1.96 -8.63
N ASN A 25 -12.13 0.87 -9.33
CA ASN A 25 -13.08 0.10 -10.09
C ASN A 25 -13.69 -1.01 -9.19
N PRO A 26 -15.01 -1.00 -8.94
CA PRO A 26 -15.67 -2.00 -8.09
C PRO A 26 -15.47 -3.46 -8.50
N LYS A 27 -15.13 -3.73 -9.77
CA LYS A 27 -14.96 -5.08 -10.33
C LYS A 27 -13.56 -5.66 -10.12
N ASP A 28 -12.58 -4.82 -9.75
CA ASP A 28 -11.20 -5.25 -9.60
C ASP A 28 -10.93 -5.79 -8.20
N THR A 29 -9.85 -6.57 -8.07
CA THR A 29 -9.35 -7.04 -6.77
C THR A 29 -8.16 -6.19 -6.34
N TYR A 30 -8.27 -5.60 -5.16
CA TYR A 30 -7.23 -4.76 -4.58
C TYR A 30 -6.56 -5.46 -3.39
N TYR A 31 -5.24 -5.55 -3.44
CA TYR A 31 -4.41 -6.01 -2.34
C TYR A 31 -3.77 -4.80 -1.66
N LEU A 32 -4.02 -4.62 -0.37
CA LEU A 32 -3.52 -3.48 0.38
C LEU A 32 -2.53 -3.95 1.43
N HIS A 33 -1.44 -3.18 1.57
CA HIS A 33 -0.52 -3.30 2.68
C HIS A 33 -0.10 -1.90 3.15
N CYS A 34 0.32 -1.81 4.40
CA CYS A 34 1.10 -0.67 4.89
C CYS A 34 2.39 -1.24 5.49
N ALA A 35 3.00 -0.57 6.49
CA ALA A 35 4.17 -1.14 7.18
C ALA A 35 3.81 -2.43 7.94
N GLY A 36 2.83 -2.38 8.86
CA GLY A 36 2.49 -3.50 9.76
C GLY A 36 1.04 -4.01 9.67
N GLY A 37 0.22 -3.48 8.76
CA GLY A 37 -1.16 -3.95 8.50
C GLY A 37 -2.30 -3.07 9.06
N TYR A 38 -2.04 -2.17 10.02
CA TYR A 38 -3.09 -1.34 10.64
C TYR A 38 -3.74 -0.33 9.67
N ARG A 39 -2.93 0.50 8.99
CA ARG A 39 -3.44 1.52 8.05
C ARG A 39 -4.09 0.90 6.82
N SER A 40 -3.60 -0.24 6.36
CA SER A 40 -4.21 -0.96 5.24
C SER A 40 -5.56 -1.58 5.61
N MET A 41 -5.76 -1.98 6.87
CA MET A 41 -7.09 -2.39 7.36
C MET A 41 -8.09 -1.23 7.35
N ILE A 42 -7.67 -0.03 7.79
CA ILE A 42 -8.51 1.18 7.72
C ILE A 42 -8.87 1.50 6.26
N ALA A 43 -7.87 1.55 5.37
CA ALA A 43 -8.10 1.79 3.95
C ALA A 43 -9.05 0.75 3.33
N ALA A 44 -8.89 -0.52 3.69
CA ALA A 44 -9.75 -1.58 3.19
C ALA A 44 -11.21 -1.43 3.63
N SER A 45 -11.43 -1.00 4.88
CA SER A 45 -12.78 -0.73 5.41
C SER A 45 -13.44 0.43 4.67
N ILE A 46 -12.70 1.50 4.40
CA ILE A 46 -13.19 2.65 3.63
C ILE A 46 -13.51 2.27 2.19
N LEU A 47 -12.64 1.50 1.53
CA LEU A 47 -12.86 1.04 0.16
C LEU A 47 -14.11 0.18 0.03
N LYS A 48 -14.32 -0.77 0.95
CA LYS A 48 -15.53 -1.58 0.98
C LYS A 48 -16.78 -0.73 1.20
N ALA A 49 -16.73 0.25 2.10
CA ALA A 49 -17.84 1.18 2.31
C ALA A 49 -18.14 2.05 1.07
N ARG A 50 -17.15 2.27 0.20
CA ARG A 50 -17.27 2.99 -1.08
C ARG A 50 -17.59 2.09 -2.28
N GLY A 51 -17.90 0.81 -2.05
CA GLY A 51 -18.37 -0.10 -3.09
C GLY A 51 -17.28 -0.91 -3.81
N ALA A 52 -16.04 -0.91 -3.32
CA ALA A 52 -15.03 -1.83 -3.82
C ALA A 52 -15.42 -3.28 -3.46
N GLY A 53 -15.65 -4.13 -4.48
CA GLY A 53 -16.14 -5.49 -4.27
C GLY A 53 -15.12 -6.40 -3.58
N HIS A 54 -13.87 -6.39 -4.08
CA HIS A 54 -12.84 -7.30 -3.62
C HIS A 54 -11.62 -6.54 -3.08
N VAL A 55 -11.55 -6.48 -1.75
CA VAL A 55 -10.47 -5.79 -1.03
C VAL A 55 -9.83 -6.74 -0.03
N ILE A 56 -8.54 -7.02 -0.23
CA ILE A 56 -7.76 -8.00 0.52
C ILE A 56 -6.65 -7.26 1.28
N ASN A 57 -6.67 -7.32 2.61
CA ASN A 57 -5.62 -6.76 3.45
C ASN A 57 -4.51 -7.80 3.67
N ILE A 58 -3.26 -7.43 3.38
CA ILE A 58 -2.08 -8.24 3.66
C ILE A 58 -1.72 -8.09 5.15
N ILE A 59 -1.94 -9.16 5.91
CA ILE A 59 -1.63 -9.21 7.36
C ILE A 59 -0.12 -9.05 7.56
N GLY A 60 0.27 -8.27 8.57
CA GLY A 60 1.67 -7.96 8.85
C GLY A 60 2.30 -6.94 7.90
N GLY A 61 1.59 -6.53 6.84
CA GLY A 61 2.02 -5.48 5.92
C GLY A 61 3.36 -5.78 5.24
N TYR A 62 4.12 -4.73 4.98
CA TYR A 62 5.44 -4.79 4.38
C TYR A 62 6.44 -5.60 5.22
N GLU A 63 6.31 -5.58 6.55
CA GLU A 63 7.14 -6.39 7.43
C GLU A 63 7.00 -7.89 7.13
N ALA A 64 5.77 -8.37 6.90
CA ALA A 64 5.55 -9.76 6.48
C ALA A 64 6.03 -10.03 5.04
N ILE A 65 5.85 -9.07 4.14
CA ILE A 65 6.27 -9.17 2.72
C ILE A 65 7.79 -9.36 2.61
N LYS A 66 8.59 -8.69 3.46
CA LYS A 66 10.06 -8.84 3.46
C LYS A 66 10.55 -10.27 3.70
N SER A 67 9.74 -11.10 4.34
CA SER A 67 10.03 -12.51 4.60
C SER A 67 9.64 -13.44 3.44
N THR A 68 9.17 -12.89 2.32
CA THR A 68 8.76 -13.64 1.12
C THR A 68 9.78 -13.49 0.00
N ALA A 69 9.61 -14.27 -1.07
CA ALA A 69 10.41 -14.17 -2.30
C ALA A 69 9.92 -13.08 -3.27
N LEU A 70 8.95 -12.25 -2.86
CA LEU A 70 8.42 -11.20 -3.73
C LEU A 70 9.48 -10.13 -4.01
N LYS A 71 9.55 -9.68 -5.26
CA LYS A 71 10.52 -8.69 -5.70
C LYS A 71 10.23 -7.32 -5.07
N ARG A 72 11.27 -6.72 -4.51
CA ARG A 72 11.28 -5.40 -3.90
C ARG A 72 12.26 -4.51 -4.64
N THR A 73 12.02 -3.20 -4.58
CA THR A 73 12.93 -2.22 -5.14
C THR A 73 14.25 -2.26 -4.39
N ASP A 74 15.33 -1.81 -5.02
CA ASP A 74 16.60 -1.63 -4.32
C ASP A 74 16.43 -0.66 -3.15
N PHE A 75 17.09 -0.97 -2.03
CA PHE A 75 17.05 -0.10 -0.86
C PHE A 75 17.80 1.20 -1.13
N ALA A 76 17.09 2.32 -1.09
CA ALA A 76 17.65 3.66 -1.20
C ALA A 76 17.77 4.32 0.18
N CYS A 77 18.95 4.82 0.53
CA CYS A 77 19.17 5.51 1.80
C CYS A 77 18.52 6.92 1.77
N PRO A 78 17.51 7.22 2.61
CA PRO A 78 16.78 8.49 2.56
C PRO A 78 17.65 9.72 2.83
N SER A 79 18.76 9.56 3.55
CA SER A 79 19.64 10.66 3.96
C SER A 79 20.45 11.28 2.81
N LYS A 80 20.52 10.63 1.64
CA LYS A 80 21.14 11.22 0.45
C LYS A 80 20.21 12.15 -0.35
N ALA A 81 18.90 12.14 -0.07
CA ALA A 81 17.93 12.98 -0.79
C ALA A 81 17.75 14.39 -0.18
N MET A 82 18.30 14.66 1.00
CA MET A 82 18.22 15.97 1.67
C MET A 82 19.59 16.66 1.73
N ARG A 83 20.13 16.99 0.55
CA ARG A 83 21.15 18.03 0.39
C ARG A 83 20.82 18.85 -0.85
N SER A 84 20.15 19.96 -0.62
CA SER A 84 20.07 21.13 -1.49
C SER A 84 19.87 22.34 -0.61
#